data_AF-A0A2V1E747-F1
#
_entry.id   AF-A0A2V1E747-F1
#
_cell.length_a   1.000
_cell.length_b   1.000
_cell.length_c   1.000
_cell.angle_alpha   90.00
_cell.angle_beta   90.00
_cell.angle_gamma   90.00
#
_symmetry.space_group_name_H-M   'P 1'
#
loop_
_entity.id
_entity.type
_entity.pdbx_description
1 polymer ?
#
loop_
_entity_poly.entity_id
_entity_poly.type
_entity_poly.pdbx_seq_one_letter_code
_entity_poly.pdbx_strand_id
1 'polypeptide(L)'
;LPTHYQLPPTVPSPFEGTLVNSLDAILVFGSKYRELKKLTEPLLAKVNHNTNWLDLFHSVLYAHRKRPLDGRKLLEEFLFLITRTLLPEQIAENRMFMFNLYSLRRNNSTRLSLRYDMLRDWKKVSSSQWLVVDSKLPEKSHFAPPPPPVPNPRYPNRRPLMPNVITTLIAPHIREGYITKKLADCMRHHVTELDNFLLLTDGTVEGWSTGMLLTKLGAAVSHWQWLRESNEVFEDMEVNGYPELERKAEDCDWVRE
;
A
#
# COMPACT_ATOMS: atom_id res chain seq x y z
N LEU A 1 18.94 6.44 -7.66
CA LEU A 1 17.62 5.82 -7.42
C LEU A 1 17.50 4.55 -8.25
N PRO A 2 17.01 3.43 -7.70
CA PRO A 2 16.69 2.23 -8.47
C PRO A 2 15.82 2.51 -9.71
N THR A 3 15.94 1.70 -10.76
CA THR A 3 15.31 1.95 -12.07
C THR A 3 13.79 2.09 -12.01
N HIS A 4 13.10 1.36 -11.12
CA HIS A 4 11.65 1.43 -10.99
C HIS A 4 11.12 2.81 -10.56
N TYR A 5 11.95 3.64 -9.90
CA TYR A 5 11.61 5.03 -9.57
C TYR A 5 11.74 5.99 -10.76
N GLN A 6 12.33 5.53 -11.85
CA GLN A 6 12.57 6.33 -13.05
C GLN A 6 11.54 6.03 -14.14
N LEU A 7 10.67 5.02 -13.93
CA LEU A 7 9.64 4.65 -14.88
C LEU A 7 8.49 5.67 -14.85
N PRO A 8 7.92 6.02 -16.02
CA PRO A 8 6.79 6.94 -16.06
C PRO A 8 5.58 6.36 -15.31
N PRO A 9 4.78 7.19 -14.62
CA PRO A 9 3.58 6.74 -13.94
C PRO A 9 2.50 6.29 -14.94
N THR A 10 1.65 5.36 -14.53
CA THR A 10 0.45 4.98 -15.28
C THR A 10 -0.62 6.05 -15.09
N VAL A 11 -1.14 6.60 -16.19
CA VAL A 11 -2.15 7.66 -16.18
C VAL A 11 -3.32 7.28 -17.10
N PRO A 12 -4.56 7.17 -16.59
CA PRO A 12 -4.95 7.30 -15.18
C PRO A 12 -4.38 6.16 -14.31
N SER A 13 -4.30 6.38 -13.00
CA SER A 13 -3.92 5.33 -12.04
C SER A 13 -4.93 4.17 -12.12
N PRO A 14 -4.48 2.90 -12.10
CA PRO A 14 -5.37 1.75 -12.06
C PRO A 14 -5.80 1.39 -10.63
N PHE A 15 -5.55 2.27 -9.66
CA PHE A 15 -6.02 2.17 -8.28
C PHE A 15 -6.89 3.39 -8.02
N GLU A 16 -8.12 3.14 -7.60
CA GLU A 16 -9.08 4.19 -7.27
C GLU A 16 -8.74 4.84 -5.93
N GLY A 17 -8.09 4.09 -5.04
CA GLY A 17 -7.65 4.59 -3.74
C GLY A 17 -8.79 4.64 -2.74
N THR A 18 -9.54 3.55 -2.60
CA THR A 18 -10.61 3.44 -1.60
C THR A 18 -10.57 2.11 -0.85
N LEU A 19 -11.04 2.12 0.41
CA LEU A 19 -11.27 0.90 1.18
C LEU A 19 -12.31 -0.01 0.51
N VAL A 20 -13.36 0.56 -0.11
CA VAL A 20 -14.40 -0.20 -0.81
C VAL A 20 -13.81 -1.08 -1.90
N ASN A 21 -12.95 -0.52 -2.75
CA ASN A 21 -12.27 -1.28 -3.80
C ASN A 21 -11.36 -2.39 -3.23
N SER A 22 -10.74 -2.15 -2.07
CA SER A 22 -9.95 -3.17 -1.37
C SER A 22 -10.84 -4.32 -0.88
N LEU A 23 -11.99 -4.02 -0.28
CA LEU A 23 -12.95 -5.01 0.24
C LEU A 23 -13.60 -5.81 -0.91
N ASP A 24 -13.97 -5.16 -2.00
CA ASP A 24 -14.50 -5.81 -3.20
C ASP A 24 -13.45 -6.77 -3.81
N ALA A 25 -12.19 -6.36 -3.86
CA ALA A 25 -11.11 -7.24 -4.31
C ALA A 25 -10.96 -8.47 -3.41
N ILE A 26 -11.09 -8.32 -2.09
CA ILE A 26 -11.07 -9.45 -1.14
C ILE A 26 -12.28 -10.37 -1.37
N LEU A 27 -13.48 -9.83 -1.60
CA LEU A 27 -14.69 -10.61 -1.88
C LEU A 27 -14.57 -11.40 -3.18
N VAL A 28 -14.13 -10.76 -4.27
CA VAL A 28 -13.88 -11.41 -5.56
C VAL A 28 -12.83 -12.51 -5.40
N PHE A 29 -11.74 -12.24 -4.67
CA PHE A 29 -10.72 -13.23 -4.40
C PHE A 29 -11.25 -14.42 -3.57
N GLY A 30 -11.99 -14.16 -2.49
CA GLY A 30 -12.58 -15.20 -1.65
C GLY A 30 -13.61 -16.06 -2.38
N SER A 31 -14.34 -15.50 -3.35
CA SER A 31 -15.27 -16.25 -4.21
C SER A 31 -14.55 -17.29 -5.08
N LYS A 32 -13.32 -16.98 -5.48
CA LYS A 32 -12.46 -17.75 -6.38
C LYS A 32 -11.61 -18.78 -5.65
N TYR A 33 -11.10 -18.42 -4.48
CA TYR A 33 -10.25 -19.27 -3.63
C TYR A 33 -10.97 -19.55 -2.31
N ARG A 34 -11.99 -20.43 -2.37
CA ARG A 34 -12.86 -20.73 -1.22
C ARG A 34 -12.09 -21.33 -0.04
N GLU A 35 -10.99 -21.99 -0.31
CA GLU A 35 -10.07 -22.57 0.68
C GLU A 35 -9.41 -21.49 1.54
N LEU A 36 -9.32 -20.26 1.03
CA LEU A 36 -8.75 -19.10 1.72
C LEU A 36 -9.78 -18.28 2.50
N LYS A 37 -11.02 -18.76 2.62
CA LYS A 37 -12.09 -18.07 3.36
C LYS A 37 -11.68 -17.65 4.76
N LYS A 38 -10.94 -18.53 5.46
CA LYS A 38 -10.39 -18.25 6.81
C LYS A 38 -9.39 -17.09 6.86
N LEU A 39 -8.76 -16.76 5.73
CA LEU A 39 -7.86 -15.61 5.63
C LEU A 39 -8.61 -14.35 5.18
N THR A 40 -9.58 -14.49 4.27
CA THR A 40 -10.33 -13.34 3.74
C THR A 40 -11.36 -12.79 4.72
N GLU A 41 -12.02 -13.64 5.52
CA GLU A 41 -13.03 -13.19 6.50
C GLU A 41 -12.46 -12.19 7.52
N PRO A 42 -11.30 -12.44 8.17
CA PRO A 42 -10.69 -11.45 9.05
C PRO A 42 -10.27 -10.16 8.34
N LEU A 43 -9.88 -10.20 7.06
CA LEU A 43 -9.54 -8.99 6.32
C LEU A 43 -10.78 -8.12 6.02
N LEU A 44 -11.95 -8.73 5.84
CA LEU A 44 -13.21 -8.01 5.59
C LEU A 44 -13.77 -7.33 6.84
N ALA A 45 -13.46 -7.88 8.02
CA ALA A 45 -13.85 -7.29 9.30
C ALA A 45 -13.06 -5.99 9.59
N LYS A 46 -13.43 -5.28 10.66
CA LYS A 46 -12.60 -4.20 11.20
C LYS A 46 -11.22 -4.74 11.61
N VAL A 47 -10.19 -3.92 11.47
CA VAL A 47 -8.82 -4.30 11.85
C VAL A 47 -8.79 -4.81 13.29
N ASN A 48 -8.18 -5.99 13.47
CA ASN A 48 -8.01 -6.63 14.77
C ASN A 48 -6.55 -7.10 14.92
N HIS A 49 -5.79 -6.39 15.76
CA HIS A 49 -4.38 -6.65 16.05
C HIS A 49 -4.12 -7.97 16.78
N ASN A 50 -5.15 -8.59 17.36
CA ASN A 50 -5.05 -9.89 18.03
C ASN A 50 -5.22 -11.09 17.08
N THR A 51 -5.43 -10.85 15.79
CA THR A 51 -5.55 -11.92 14.80
C THR A 51 -4.24 -12.68 14.66
N ASN A 52 -4.24 -13.97 15.01
CA ASN A 52 -3.05 -14.82 14.85
C ASN A 52 -2.90 -15.27 13.39
N TRP A 53 -2.37 -14.38 12.56
CA TRP A 53 -2.15 -14.64 11.13
C TRP A 53 -1.29 -15.87 10.85
N LEU A 54 -0.27 -16.13 11.66
CA LEU A 54 0.62 -17.26 11.47
C LEU A 54 -0.12 -18.59 11.63
N ASP A 55 -0.96 -18.72 12.65
CA ASP A 55 -1.81 -19.90 12.85
C ASP A 55 -2.79 -20.09 11.69
N LEU A 56 -3.42 -19.00 11.21
CA LEU A 56 -4.29 -19.05 10.05
C LEU A 56 -3.56 -19.53 8.79
N PHE A 57 -2.34 -19.06 8.53
CA PHE A 57 -1.55 -19.52 7.39
C PHE A 57 -1.15 -21.00 7.53
N HIS A 58 -0.74 -21.43 8.73
CA HIS A 58 -0.45 -22.84 8.99
C HIS A 58 -1.69 -23.72 8.79
N SER A 59 -2.88 -23.22 9.14
CA SER A 59 -4.13 -23.95 8.91
C SER A 59 -4.37 -24.23 7.42
N VAL A 60 -4.03 -23.29 6.53
CA VAL A 60 -4.10 -23.47 5.06
C VAL A 60 -3.09 -24.51 4.62
N LEU A 61 -1.83 -24.42 5.06
CA LEU A 61 -0.81 -25.42 4.72
C LEU A 61 -1.21 -26.83 5.20
N TYR A 62 -1.75 -26.94 6.42
CA TYR A 62 -2.15 -28.21 7.00
C TYR A 62 -3.38 -28.83 6.31
N ALA A 63 -4.38 -28.00 5.94
CA ALA A 63 -5.54 -28.46 5.16
C ALA A 63 -5.11 -29.13 3.85
N HIS A 64 -4.00 -28.67 3.27
CA HIS A 64 -3.41 -29.22 2.06
C HIS A 64 -2.21 -30.15 2.33
N ARG A 65 -2.08 -30.76 3.51
CA ARG A 65 -0.94 -31.65 3.85
C ARG A 65 -0.72 -32.80 2.86
N LYS A 66 -1.78 -33.28 2.22
CA LYS A 66 -1.70 -34.34 1.20
C LYS A 66 -1.16 -33.82 -0.15
N ARG A 67 -1.21 -32.51 -0.38
CA ARG A 67 -0.68 -31.80 -1.56
C ARG A 67 -0.08 -30.45 -1.13
N PRO A 68 1.08 -30.44 -0.45
CA PRO A 68 1.62 -29.22 0.18
C PRO A 68 1.88 -28.09 -0.82
N LEU A 69 2.20 -28.44 -2.07
CA LEU A 69 2.38 -27.46 -3.16
C LEU A 69 1.10 -26.68 -3.45
N ASP A 70 -0.07 -27.26 -3.22
CA ASP A 70 -1.36 -26.58 -3.45
C ASP A 70 -1.60 -25.52 -2.36
N GLY A 71 -1.40 -25.88 -1.08
CA GLY A 71 -1.51 -24.94 0.03
C GLY A 71 -0.52 -23.78 -0.06
N ARG A 72 0.72 -24.07 -0.46
CA ARG A 72 1.73 -23.04 -0.69
C ARG A 72 1.30 -22.07 -1.80
N LYS A 73 0.88 -22.58 -2.95
CA LYS A 73 0.43 -21.74 -4.07
C LYS A 73 -0.74 -20.84 -3.68
N LEU A 74 -1.67 -21.33 -2.86
CA LEU A 74 -2.76 -20.52 -2.33
C LEU A 74 -2.26 -19.34 -1.47
N LEU A 75 -1.27 -19.57 -0.60
CA LEU A 75 -0.66 -18.49 0.18
C LEU A 75 0.13 -17.51 -0.68
N GLU A 76 0.76 -17.97 -1.77
CA GLU A 76 1.39 -17.08 -2.75
C GLU A 76 0.35 -16.21 -3.48
N GLU A 77 -0.78 -16.78 -3.91
CA GLU A 77 -1.89 -15.98 -4.48
C GLU A 77 -2.41 -14.94 -3.49
N PHE A 78 -2.54 -15.32 -2.21
CA PHE A 78 -2.97 -14.41 -1.16
C PHE A 78 -1.97 -13.27 -0.92
N LEU A 79 -0.66 -13.59 -0.92
CA LEU A 79 0.38 -12.57 -0.86
C LEU A 79 0.24 -11.56 -2.01
N PHE A 80 0.03 -12.04 -3.24
CA PHE A 80 -0.07 -11.17 -4.40
C PHE A 80 -1.38 -10.38 -4.47
N LEU A 81 -2.49 -10.87 -3.90
CA LEU A 81 -3.67 -10.04 -3.65
C LEU A 81 -3.27 -8.81 -2.82
N ILE A 82 -2.59 -9.04 -1.70
CA ILE A 82 -2.20 -7.97 -0.77
C ILE A 82 -1.23 -7.02 -1.44
N THR A 83 -0.16 -7.52 -2.05
CA THR A 83 0.94 -6.66 -2.53
C THR A 83 0.67 -5.98 -3.85
N ARG A 84 -0.16 -6.56 -4.73
CA ARG A 84 -0.46 -5.99 -6.06
C ARG A 84 -1.78 -5.23 -6.10
N THR A 85 -2.66 -5.42 -5.11
CA THR A 85 -3.97 -4.76 -5.08
C THR A 85 -4.18 -4.02 -3.77
N LEU A 86 -4.20 -4.71 -2.63
CA LEU A 86 -4.67 -4.10 -1.39
C LEU A 86 -3.74 -3.01 -0.85
N LEU A 87 -2.44 -3.24 -0.81
CA LEU A 87 -1.45 -2.22 -0.40
C LEU A 87 -1.48 -1.00 -1.34
N PRO A 88 -1.42 -1.15 -2.68
CA PRO A 88 -1.59 -0.02 -3.58
C PRO A 88 -2.87 0.81 -3.39
N GLU A 89 -4.03 0.17 -3.23
CA GLU A 89 -5.29 0.89 -2.98
C GLU A 89 -5.21 1.72 -1.69
N GLN A 90 -4.70 1.13 -0.60
CA GLN A 90 -4.58 1.83 0.67
C GLN A 90 -3.52 2.95 0.67
N ILE A 91 -2.44 2.78 -0.11
CA ILE A 91 -1.44 3.85 -0.29
C ILE A 91 -2.05 5.00 -1.10
N ALA A 92 -2.80 4.71 -2.17
CA ALA A 92 -3.48 5.73 -2.96
C ALA A 92 -4.51 6.51 -2.12
N GLU A 93 -5.30 5.81 -1.32
CA GLU A 93 -6.26 6.41 -0.37
C GLU A 93 -5.55 7.32 0.65
N ASN A 94 -4.47 6.83 1.28
CA ASN A 94 -3.69 7.61 2.23
C ASN A 94 -3.14 8.90 1.62
N ARG A 95 -2.63 8.81 0.38
CA ARG A 95 -2.12 9.98 -0.34
C ARG A 95 -3.22 10.97 -0.69
N MET A 96 -4.43 10.51 -0.97
CA MET A 96 -5.57 11.38 -1.22
C MET A 96 -5.95 12.16 0.04
N PHE A 97 -6.06 11.50 1.19
CA PHE A 97 -6.33 12.17 2.46
C PHE A 97 -5.26 13.22 2.80
N MET A 98 -3.99 12.87 2.62
CA MET A 98 -2.88 13.80 2.86
C MET A 98 -2.90 15.00 1.90
N PHE A 99 -3.21 14.76 0.62
CA PHE A 99 -3.38 15.84 -0.35
C PHE A 99 -4.52 16.78 0.05
N ASN A 100 -5.69 16.24 0.39
CA ASN A 100 -6.85 17.03 0.82
C ASN A 100 -6.52 17.86 2.06
N LEU A 101 -5.88 17.24 3.06
CA LEU A 101 -5.44 17.92 4.27
C LEU A 101 -4.54 19.12 3.97
N TYR A 102 -3.48 18.92 3.19
CA TYR A 102 -2.55 20.00 2.86
C TYR A 102 -3.17 21.07 1.94
N SER A 103 -4.05 20.68 1.03
CA SER A 103 -4.73 21.58 0.10
C SER A 103 -5.75 22.47 0.81
N LEU A 104 -6.54 21.91 1.73
CA LEU A 104 -7.55 22.61 2.52
C LEU A 104 -6.92 23.46 3.65
N ARG A 105 -5.82 23.00 4.25
CA ARG A 105 -5.19 23.64 5.43
C ARG A 105 -3.78 24.15 5.14
N ARG A 106 -3.66 25.05 4.14
CA ARG A 106 -2.39 25.64 3.65
C ARG A 106 -1.50 26.26 4.74
N ASN A 107 -2.11 26.72 5.84
CA ASN A 107 -1.47 27.43 6.95
C ASN A 107 -1.15 26.57 8.18
N ASN A 108 -1.51 25.28 8.21
CA ASN A 108 -1.10 24.44 9.33
C ASN A 108 0.43 24.29 9.34
N SER A 109 1.03 24.54 10.50
CA SER A 109 2.46 24.35 10.78
C SER A 109 2.81 22.88 11.02
N THR A 110 1.80 22.02 11.18
CA THR A 110 1.96 20.59 11.42
C THR A 110 2.55 19.92 10.18
N ARG A 111 3.80 19.45 10.30
CA ARG A 111 4.46 18.60 9.31
C ARG A 111 3.97 17.17 9.52
N LEU A 112 3.02 16.73 8.71
CA LEU A 112 2.58 15.35 8.70
C LEU A 112 3.33 14.61 7.59
N SER A 113 4.24 13.70 7.96
CA SER A 113 4.80 12.77 6.98
C SER A 113 3.70 11.87 6.44
N LEU A 114 3.81 11.43 5.19
CA LEU A 114 2.94 10.40 4.63
C LEU A 114 2.99 9.19 5.56
N ARG A 115 1.86 8.80 6.14
CA ARG A 115 1.87 7.77 7.19
C ARG A 115 2.29 6.41 6.63
N TYR A 116 2.01 6.12 5.37
CA TYR A 116 2.54 4.90 4.74
C TYR A 116 4.07 4.88 4.64
N ASP A 117 4.74 6.04 4.54
CA ASP A 117 6.20 6.12 4.61
C ASP A 117 6.71 5.87 6.04
N MET A 118 5.88 6.03 7.07
CA MET A 118 6.27 5.83 8.47
C MET A 118 6.16 4.37 8.93
N LEU A 119 5.63 3.48 8.09
CA LEU A 119 5.48 2.05 8.41
C LEU A 119 6.80 1.29 8.58
N ARG A 120 7.87 1.82 7.99
CA ARG A 120 9.20 1.23 7.97
C ARG A 120 10.25 2.31 7.96
N ASP A 121 11.45 1.93 8.38
CA ASP A 121 12.59 2.81 8.34
C ASP A 121 12.84 3.35 6.93
N TRP A 122 13.06 4.66 6.87
CA TRP A 122 13.43 5.33 5.64
C TRP A 122 14.82 4.90 5.20
N LYS A 123 15.00 4.68 3.90
CA LYS A 123 16.31 4.35 3.37
C LYS A 123 17.19 5.59 3.36
N LYS A 124 18.46 5.40 3.70
CA LYS A 124 19.49 6.44 3.69
C LYS A 124 20.40 6.27 2.47
N VAL A 125 20.71 7.39 1.81
CA VAL A 125 21.79 7.49 0.81
C VAL A 125 23.15 7.57 1.49
N SER A 126 23.20 8.27 2.62
CA SER A 126 24.37 8.48 3.47
C SER A 126 23.92 8.60 4.93
N SER A 127 24.85 8.67 5.89
CA SER A 127 24.53 8.76 7.32
C SER A 127 23.52 9.87 7.68
N SER A 128 23.52 10.97 6.91
CA SER A 128 22.71 12.18 7.14
C SER A 128 21.61 12.43 6.11
N GLN A 129 21.52 11.69 5.00
CA GLN A 129 20.59 11.99 3.91
C GLN A 129 19.64 10.82 3.62
N TRP A 130 18.34 11.09 3.74
CA TRP A 130 17.27 10.17 3.35
C TRP A 130 17.12 10.11 1.82
N LEU A 131 16.77 8.92 1.33
CA LEU A 131 16.42 8.71 -0.07
C LEU A 131 14.97 9.13 -0.29
N VAL A 132 14.79 10.24 -0.99
CA VAL A 132 13.48 10.86 -1.24
C VAL A 132 13.23 10.91 -2.75
N VAL A 133 11.99 10.66 -3.14
CA VAL A 133 11.53 10.69 -4.53
C VAL A 133 10.48 11.78 -4.68
N ASP A 134 10.70 12.65 -5.66
CA ASP A 134 9.76 13.72 -5.98
C ASP A 134 8.49 13.15 -6.61
N SER A 135 7.35 13.59 -6.10
CA SER A 135 6.04 13.33 -6.70
C SER A 135 5.79 14.34 -7.83
N LYS A 136 6.40 14.09 -8.99
CA LYS A 136 6.33 14.98 -10.15
C LYS A 136 5.02 14.76 -10.92
N LEU A 137 4.44 15.85 -11.41
CA LEU A 137 3.32 15.78 -12.35
C LEU A 137 3.77 15.01 -13.60
N PRO A 138 3.01 14.03 -14.08
CA PRO A 138 3.31 13.34 -15.34
C PRO A 138 3.41 14.38 -16.46
N GLU A 139 4.50 14.35 -17.25
CA GLU A 139 4.59 15.26 -18.41
C GLU A 139 3.49 14.92 -19.40
N LYS A 140 2.94 15.94 -20.09
CA LYS A 140 1.86 15.74 -21.06
C LYS A 140 2.25 14.82 -22.24
N SER A 141 3.54 14.65 -22.50
CA SER A 141 4.09 13.72 -23.49
C SER A 141 4.03 12.25 -23.05
N HIS A 142 3.86 11.98 -21.76
CA HIS A 142 3.84 10.64 -21.14
C HIS A 142 2.42 10.08 -20.94
N PHE A 143 1.39 10.68 -21.54
CA PHE A 143 0.05 10.09 -21.57
C PHE A 143 -0.06 8.84 -22.46
N ALA A 144 1.02 8.42 -23.12
CA ALA A 144 1.05 7.09 -23.72
C ALA A 144 0.86 6.07 -22.59
N PRO A 145 -0.24 5.30 -22.56
CA PRO A 145 -0.44 4.31 -21.52
C PRO A 145 0.77 3.37 -21.52
N PRO A 146 1.35 3.04 -20.34
CA PRO A 146 2.42 2.06 -20.30
C PRO A 146 1.93 0.77 -20.97
N PRO A 147 2.84 0.00 -21.60
CA PRO A 147 2.46 -1.24 -22.24
C PRO A 147 1.63 -2.07 -21.25
N PRO A 148 0.48 -2.60 -21.68
CA PRO A 148 -0.42 -3.30 -20.79
C PRO A 148 0.37 -4.42 -20.09
N PRO A 149 0.20 -4.58 -18.77
CA PRO A 149 0.91 -5.61 -18.05
C PRO A 149 0.66 -6.97 -18.72
N VAL A 150 1.74 -7.68 -19.06
CA VAL A 150 1.62 -8.98 -19.74
C VAL A 150 1.05 -9.99 -18.74
N PRO A 151 -0.12 -10.59 -19.00
CA PRO A 151 -0.67 -11.63 -18.13
C PRO A 151 0.31 -12.79 -18.03
N ASN A 152 0.53 -13.29 -16.81
CA ASN A 152 1.35 -14.48 -16.62
C ASN A 152 0.49 -15.72 -16.91
N PRO A 153 0.75 -16.49 -17.98
CA PRO A 153 -0.06 -17.65 -18.33
C PRO A 153 -0.05 -18.75 -17.25
N ARG A 154 0.98 -18.78 -16.39
CA ARG A 154 1.06 -19.68 -15.24
C ARG A 154 0.12 -19.28 -14.11
N TYR A 155 -0.18 -17.99 -13.98
CA TYR A 155 -1.03 -17.41 -12.94
C TYR A 155 -2.06 -16.45 -13.57
N PRO A 156 -3.00 -16.96 -14.39
CA PRO A 156 -3.91 -16.13 -15.19
C PRO A 156 -4.86 -15.27 -14.34
N ASN A 157 -4.96 -15.61 -13.06
CA ASN A 157 -5.88 -15.05 -12.10
C ASN A 157 -5.25 -13.95 -11.24
N ARG A 158 -3.93 -13.78 -11.32
CA ARG A 158 -3.15 -12.87 -10.51
C ARG A 158 -3.04 -11.54 -11.25
N ARG A 159 -3.22 -10.42 -10.54
CA ARG A 159 -2.91 -9.10 -11.11
C ARG A 159 -1.44 -9.10 -11.54
N PRO A 160 -1.08 -8.71 -12.77
CA PRO A 160 0.31 -8.73 -13.16
C PRO A 160 1.14 -7.71 -12.36
N LEU A 161 2.45 -7.92 -12.28
CA LEU A 161 3.36 -6.95 -11.68
C LEU A 161 3.37 -5.67 -12.51
N MET A 162 3.25 -4.53 -11.83
CA MET A 162 3.38 -3.21 -12.42
C MET A 162 4.72 -2.59 -11.99
N PRO A 163 5.77 -2.61 -12.85
CA PRO A 163 7.11 -2.15 -12.45
C PRO A 163 7.17 -0.68 -12.04
N ASN A 164 6.26 0.13 -12.57
CA ASN A 164 6.07 1.55 -12.28
C ASN A 164 5.00 1.79 -11.20
N VAL A 165 4.67 0.79 -10.37
CA VAL A 165 3.61 0.93 -9.34
C VAL A 165 3.88 2.09 -8.39
N ILE A 166 5.12 2.25 -7.93
CA ILE A 166 5.45 3.31 -6.97
C ILE A 166 5.32 4.68 -7.64
N THR A 167 5.89 4.87 -8.83
CA THR A 167 5.80 6.14 -9.54
C THR A 167 4.35 6.50 -9.88
N THR A 168 3.53 5.48 -10.20
CA THR A 168 2.07 5.62 -10.37
C THR A 168 1.37 6.08 -9.10
N LEU A 169 1.64 5.44 -7.96
CA LEU A 169 1.01 5.77 -6.68
C LEU A 169 1.43 7.16 -6.16
N ILE A 170 2.69 7.55 -6.38
CA ILE A 170 3.19 8.83 -5.86
C ILE A 170 2.89 10.02 -6.78
N ALA A 171 2.47 9.78 -8.03
CA ALA A 171 2.15 10.85 -8.97
C ALA A 171 0.95 11.68 -8.46
N PRO A 172 0.99 13.01 -8.58
CA PRO A 172 -0.16 13.84 -8.27
C PRO A 172 -1.30 13.59 -9.26
N HIS A 173 -2.53 13.80 -8.80
CA HIS A 173 -3.70 13.68 -9.66
C HIS A 173 -3.65 14.73 -10.79
N ILE A 174 -3.85 14.27 -12.04
CA ILE A 174 -3.57 15.02 -13.29
C ILE A 174 -4.35 16.33 -13.41
N ARG A 175 -5.51 16.43 -12.75
CA ARG A 175 -6.37 17.62 -12.85
C ARG A 175 -5.86 18.82 -12.06
N GLU A 176 -5.03 18.61 -11.05
CA GLU A 176 -4.71 19.67 -10.08
C GLU A 176 -3.21 19.86 -9.89
N GLY A 177 -2.40 18.81 -10.05
CA GLY A 177 -0.97 18.86 -9.69
C GLY A 177 -0.77 19.33 -8.23
N TYR A 178 0.48 19.58 -7.84
CA TYR A 178 0.71 20.27 -6.58
C TYR A 178 0.78 21.78 -6.83
N ILE A 179 -0.25 22.48 -6.37
CA ILE A 179 -0.45 23.92 -6.60
C ILE A 179 0.71 24.75 -6.01
N THR A 180 1.39 24.26 -4.97
CA THR A 180 2.50 24.97 -4.31
C THR A 180 3.72 24.08 -4.12
N LYS A 181 4.91 24.69 -4.09
CA LYS A 181 6.16 24.00 -3.74
C LYS A 181 6.10 23.37 -2.35
N LYS A 182 5.48 24.05 -1.36
CA LYS A 182 5.27 23.51 -0.01
C LYS A 182 4.49 22.20 -0.04
N LEU A 183 3.37 22.16 -0.78
CA LEU A 183 2.58 20.95 -0.97
C LEU A 183 3.39 19.86 -1.68
N ALA A 184 4.10 20.21 -2.76
CA ALA A 184 4.96 19.26 -3.46
C ALA A 184 6.02 18.65 -2.55
N ASP A 185 6.68 19.48 -1.71
CA ASP A 185 7.71 19.06 -0.76
C ASP A 185 7.14 18.14 0.34
N CYS A 186 5.92 18.40 0.79
CA CYS A 186 5.17 17.59 1.77
C CYS A 186 4.70 16.25 1.20
N MET A 187 4.43 16.18 -0.11
CA MET A 187 3.92 14.97 -0.78
C MET A 187 5.03 14.07 -1.35
N ARG A 188 6.31 14.45 -1.18
CA ARG A 188 7.45 13.61 -1.57
C ARG A 188 7.43 12.28 -0.82
N HIS A 189 7.82 11.23 -1.53
CA HIS A 189 7.87 9.89 -0.98
C HIS A 189 9.26 9.60 -0.41
N HIS A 190 9.31 9.15 0.83
CA HIS A 190 10.52 8.59 1.44
C HIS A 190 10.58 7.10 1.09
N VAL A 191 11.68 6.68 0.47
CA VAL A 191 11.84 5.27 0.09
C VAL A 191 11.91 4.41 1.35
N THR A 192 11.11 3.34 1.39
CA THR A 192 11.00 2.43 2.53
C THR A 192 11.24 0.97 2.15
N GLU A 193 11.16 0.09 3.14
CA GLU A 193 11.10 -1.36 2.92
C GLU A 193 9.72 -1.85 2.44
N LEU A 194 8.65 -1.04 2.57
CA LEU A 194 7.34 -1.38 2.03
C LEU A 194 7.36 -1.46 0.50
N ASP A 195 8.17 -0.63 -0.14
CA ASP A 195 8.33 -0.57 -1.60
C ASP A 195 8.78 -1.92 -2.18
N ASN A 196 9.56 -2.68 -1.41
CA ASN A 196 10.01 -4.01 -1.80
C ASN A 196 8.85 -5.01 -1.92
N PHE A 197 7.77 -4.84 -1.13
CA PHE A 197 6.57 -5.67 -1.24
C PHE A 197 5.81 -5.39 -2.54
N LEU A 198 5.74 -4.13 -2.97
CA LEU A 198 5.06 -3.72 -4.21
C LEU A 198 5.76 -4.24 -5.47
N LEU A 199 7.04 -4.58 -5.36
CA LEU A 199 7.89 -5.02 -6.47
C LEU A 199 8.19 -6.52 -6.47
N LEU A 200 7.47 -7.31 -5.67
CA LEU A 200 7.66 -8.77 -5.63
C LEU A 200 7.35 -9.41 -6.98
N THR A 201 8.34 -10.11 -7.54
CA THR A 201 8.16 -10.93 -8.75
C THR A 201 7.71 -12.34 -8.39
N ASP A 202 7.06 -13.02 -9.34
CA ASP A 202 6.67 -14.42 -9.16
C ASP A 202 7.89 -15.31 -8.85
N GLY A 203 8.98 -15.14 -9.61
CA GLY A 203 10.21 -15.91 -9.41
C GLY A 203 10.88 -15.68 -8.05
N THR A 204 10.82 -14.44 -7.52
CA THR A 204 11.33 -14.13 -6.18
C THR A 204 10.56 -14.91 -5.11
N VAL A 205 9.23 -14.90 -5.17
CA VAL A 205 8.37 -15.56 -4.19
C VAL A 205 8.45 -17.09 -4.32
N GLU A 206 8.50 -17.62 -5.54
CA GLU A 206 8.70 -19.06 -5.79
C GLU A 206 10.02 -19.57 -5.20
N GLY A 207 11.08 -18.75 -5.20
CA GLY A 207 12.38 -19.09 -4.61
C GLY A 207 12.42 -19.07 -3.08
N TRP A 208 11.38 -18.57 -2.40
CA TRP A 208 11.39 -18.49 -0.94
C TRP A 208 11.15 -19.83 -0.26
N SER A 209 11.82 -20.07 0.87
CA SER A 209 11.41 -21.16 1.77
C SER A 209 10.00 -20.92 2.32
N THR A 210 9.32 -21.96 2.77
CA THR A 210 7.97 -21.81 3.37
C THR A 210 7.98 -20.88 4.57
N GLY A 211 8.99 -20.96 5.45
CA GLY A 211 9.12 -20.04 6.59
C GLY A 211 9.29 -18.59 6.17
N MET A 212 10.06 -18.32 5.11
CA MET A 212 10.21 -16.97 4.56
C MET A 212 8.88 -16.46 3.98
N LEU A 213 8.15 -17.30 3.23
CA LEU A 213 6.83 -16.96 2.70
C LEU A 213 5.87 -16.58 3.83
N LEU A 214 5.76 -17.38 4.89
CA LEU A 214 4.88 -17.09 6.02
C LEU A 214 5.26 -15.78 6.72
N THR A 215 6.56 -15.55 6.93
CA THR A 215 7.08 -14.33 7.56
C THR A 215 6.75 -13.09 6.72
N LYS A 216 7.02 -13.14 5.40
CA LYS A 216 6.74 -12.03 4.48
C LYS A 216 5.25 -11.80 4.31
N LEU A 217 4.45 -12.86 4.26
CA LEU A 217 3.00 -12.76 4.19
C LEU A 217 2.41 -12.11 5.45
N GLY A 218 2.85 -12.53 6.64
CA GLY A 218 2.43 -11.89 7.89
C GLY A 218 2.77 -10.41 7.92
N ALA A 219 3.99 -10.04 7.51
CA ALA A 219 4.39 -8.65 7.40
C ALA A 219 3.53 -7.85 6.42
N ALA A 220 3.24 -8.41 5.23
CA ALA A 220 2.39 -7.76 4.23
C ALA A 220 0.96 -7.52 4.74
N VAL A 221 0.37 -8.50 5.42
CA VAL A 221 -0.96 -8.35 6.04
C VAL A 221 -0.94 -7.27 7.12
N SER A 222 0.03 -7.30 8.03
CA SER A 222 0.15 -6.28 9.08
C SER A 222 0.32 -4.87 8.50
N HIS A 223 1.12 -4.72 7.44
CA HIS A 223 1.27 -3.44 6.74
C HIS A 223 -0.05 -2.94 6.17
N TRP A 224 -0.82 -3.82 5.52
CA TRP A 224 -2.12 -3.43 5.00
C TRP A 224 -3.10 -3.05 6.09
N GLN A 225 -3.18 -3.83 7.19
CA GLN A 225 -4.07 -3.53 8.32
C GLN A 225 -3.74 -2.19 8.98
N TRP A 226 -2.45 -1.88 9.16
CA TRP A 226 -2.05 -0.60 9.72
C TRP A 226 -2.36 0.57 8.79
N LEU A 227 -2.16 0.42 7.47
CA LEU A 227 -2.55 1.46 6.51
C LEU A 227 -4.05 1.73 6.56
N ARG A 228 -4.85 0.66 6.56
CA ARG A 228 -6.30 0.76 6.65
C ARG A 228 -6.72 1.49 7.92
N GLU A 229 -6.22 1.08 9.08
CA GLU A 229 -6.54 1.74 10.35
C GLU A 229 -6.09 3.21 10.34
N SER A 230 -4.91 3.50 9.80
CA SER A 230 -4.43 4.87 9.64
C SER A 230 -5.32 5.70 8.72
N ASN A 231 -5.88 5.12 7.66
CA ASN A 231 -6.79 5.78 6.73
C ASN A 231 -8.14 6.04 7.39
N GLU A 232 -8.69 5.07 8.14
CA GLU A 232 -9.92 5.23 8.92
C GLU A 232 -9.77 6.39 9.94
N VAL A 233 -8.61 6.54 10.58
CA VAL A 233 -8.33 7.68 11.47
C VAL A 233 -8.29 9.01 10.71
N PHE A 234 -7.74 9.05 9.50
CA PHE A 234 -7.73 10.28 8.69
C PHE A 234 -9.11 10.67 8.21
N GLU A 235 -9.92 9.70 7.80
CA GLU A 235 -11.32 9.91 7.43
C GLU A 235 -12.11 10.48 8.62
N ASP A 236 -11.94 9.91 9.82
CA ASP A 236 -12.58 10.42 11.04
C ASP A 236 -12.09 11.84 11.38
N MET A 237 -10.80 12.13 11.24
CA MET A 237 -10.27 13.49 11.41
C MET A 237 -10.85 14.47 10.37
N GLU A 238 -11.10 14.02 9.14
CA GLU A 238 -11.72 14.83 8.10
C GLU A 238 -13.17 15.20 8.42
N VAL A 239 -13.92 14.27 9.00
CA VAL A 239 -15.33 14.45 9.37
C VAL A 239 -15.48 15.20 10.72
N ASN A 240 -14.67 14.86 11.72
CA ASN A 240 -14.90 15.24 13.12
C ASN A 240 -13.80 16.13 13.73
N GLY A 241 -12.56 16.06 13.26
CA GLY A 241 -11.37 16.44 14.06
C GLY A 241 -10.54 17.63 13.56
N TYR A 242 -10.78 18.17 12.36
CA TYR A 242 -9.98 19.31 11.89
C TYR A 242 -10.01 20.58 12.76
N PRO A 243 -11.11 20.91 13.49
CA PRO A 243 -11.11 22.02 14.45
C PRO A 243 -10.21 21.78 15.68
N GLU A 244 -9.98 20.53 16.09
CA GLU A 244 -9.16 20.20 17.27
C GLU A 244 -7.66 20.30 16.99
N LEU A 245 -7.25 20.12 15.73
CA LEU A 245 -5.88 20.37 15.24
C LEU A 245 -5.49 21.87 15.24
N GLU A 246 -6.44 22.79 15.45
CA GLU A 246 -6.18 24.23 15.63
C GLU A 246 -5.70 24.56 17.06
N ARG A 247 -5.83 23.61 17.99
CA ARG A 247 -5.23 23.73 19.31
C ARG A 247 -3.71 23.67 19.21
N LYS A 248 -3.00 24.38 20.10
CA LYS A 248 -1.54 24.31 20.11
C LYS A 248 -1.13 22.86 20.36
N ALA A 249 0.06 22.47 19.87
CA ALA A 249 0.61 21.13 20.13
C ALA A 249 0.67 20.78 21.64
N GLU A 250 0.63 21.80 22.49
CA GLU A 250 0.58 21.75 23.95
C GLU A 250 -0.75 21.22 24.51
N ASP A 251 -1.84 21.33 23.73
CA ASP A 251 -3.23 21.04 24.13
C ASP A 251 -3.82 19.82 23.40
N CYS A 252 -3.00 19.08 22.63
CA CYS A 252 -3.40 17.86 21.92
C CYS A 252 -2.86 16.64 22.67
N ASP A 253 -3.74 15.94 23.39
CA ASP A 253 -3.36 14.80 24.25
C ASP A 253 -2.71 13.63 23.48
N TRP A 254 -3.04 13.45 22.20
CA TRP A 254 -2.48 12.41 21.32
C TRP A 254 -1.08 12.72 20.78
N VAL A 255 -0.56 13.94 20.95
CA VAL A 255 0.81 14.33 20.57
C VAL A 255 1.81 14.07 21.71
N ARG A 256 1.32 13.73 22.91
CA ARG A 256 2.13 13.56 24.13
C ARG A 256 2.51 12.11 24.47
N GLU A 257 2.14 11.13 23.65
CA GLU A 257 2.58 9.72 23.82
C GLU A 257 3.60 9.29 22.75
#